data_AF-A0A0N0RR59-F1
#
_entry.id   AF-A0A0N0RR59-F1
#
_cell.length_a   1.000
_cell.length_b   1.000
_cell.length_c   1.000
_cell.angle_alpha   90.00
_cell.angle_beta   90.00
_cell.angle_gamma   90.00
#
_symmetry.space_group_name_H-M   'P 1'
#
loop_
_entity.id
_entity.type
_entity.pdbx_description
1 polymer ?
#
loop_
_entity_poly.entity_id
_entity_poly.type
_entity_poly.pdbx_seq_one_letter_code
_entity_poly.pdbx_strand_id
1 'polypeptide(L)'
;MLLSFAPAFMQRGYGQEKHRVIILSDIEADPDDSQSFVRLLLYANTMDIEGLVATTSIHQQGFIAPESITKLLEAYAKVHPNLLKHEPGYPEAAALMALVKKGQPGYGMKHVGKGHDSEGSDLIIKALEKDDKRPVWVSVWGGVNTLAQALYKIKETKSSAEAKRLTAKLRVYTISDQDDSGSWIRKTFPDVFYIVTPGGYGKATWGGINLTINSIDNTTVSNAWLAENIQQGHGPLGAMYPDVGYGMEGDTPAFLGLIPNGLNDAEHPNKGGWGGRYELYKITPAELEGEGFTGGVPFEPETRPIWTNAFDTYQTYTYSPYGRPVKKDTVITKDNKVTLWRWRDDFQNDFAARMDWCTKPYEEANHPPVAKLGHADKITVTSGEMFTLSAAGSTDPDGDSLSYLWLQYNEIGTSPAIPFLTAENLYRVVLKAPEIKKAVTAHFVLKVTDKGTPALTKYKRVEVLITP
;
A
#
# COMPACT_ATOMS: atom_id res chain seq x y z
N MET A 1 -24.50 0.55 48.72
CA MET A 1 -24.36 1.19 47.39
C MET A 1 -23.45 0.29 46.59
N LEU A 2 -24.01 -0.62 45.78
CA LEU A 2 -23.27 -1.63 45.02
C LEU A 2 -22.78 -1.00 43.71
N LEU A 3 -21.46 -0.83 43.58
CA LEU A 3 -20.80 -0.40 42.34
C LEU A 3 -20.79 -1.58 41.37
N SER A 4 -21.66 -1.51 40.36
CA SER A 4 -21.67 -2.42 39.21
C SER A 4 -20.54 -2.04 38.26
N PHE A 5 -19.50 -2.87 38.20
CA PHE A 5 -18.51 -2.82 37.11
C PHE A 5 -19.19 -3.24 35.82
N ALA A 6 -19.36 -2.29 34.89
CA ALA A 6 -19.72 -2.61 33.52
C ALA A 6 -18.51 -3.28 32.85
N PRO A 7 -18.68 -4.43 32.17
CA PRO A 7 -17.59 -5.02 31.40
C PRO A 7 -17.26 -4.10 30.23
N ALA A 8 -15.98 -3.75 30.10
CA ALA A 8 -15.45 -3.14 28.89
C ALA A 8 -15.76 -4.08 27.72
N PHE A 9 -16.74 -3.73 26.89
CA PHE A 9 -16.92 -4.36 25.60
C PHE A 9 -15.69 -4.04 24.77
N MET A 10 -14.74 -4.98 24.67
CA MET A 10 -13.84 -5.02 23.53
C MET A 10 -14.72 -5.08 22.28
N GLN A 11 -14.88 -3.93 21.61
CA GLN A 11 -15.41 -3.91 20.27
C GLN A 11 -14.46 -4.77 19.43
N ARG A 12 -14.93 -5.95 19.00
CA ARG A 12 -14.40 -6.59 17.80
C ARG A 12 -14.58 -5.55 16.69
N GLY A 13 -13.50 -4.82 16.38
CA GLY A 13 -13.42 -4.06 15.15
C GLY A 13 -13.82 -5.00 14.01
N TYR A 14 -14.63 -4.50 13.07
CA TYR A 14 -14.97 -5.22 11.86
C TYR A 14 -13.67 -5.60 11.15
N GLY A 15 -13.14 -6.79 11.46
CA GLY A 15 -11.83 -7.24 11.02
C GLY A 15 -11.94 -7.58 9.55
N GLN A 16 -11.56 -6.62 8.70
CA GLN A 16 -11.28 -6.91 7.29
C GLN A 16 -10.29 -8.07 7.25
N GLU A 17 -10.59 -9.08 6.43
CA GLU A 17 -9.77 -10.28 6.32
C GLU A 17 -8.33 -9.89 5.95
N LYS A 18 -7.34 -10.30 6.77
CA LYS A 18 -5.93 -9.95 6.55
C LYS A 18 -5.45 -10.52 5.22
N HIS A 19 -4.71 -9.72 4.46
CA HIS A 19 -4.03 -10.19 3.27
C HIS A 19 -2.83 -11.06 3.63
N ARG A 20 -2.66 -12.18 2.93
CA ARG A 20 -1.47 -13.03 3.04
C ARG A 20 -0.37 -12.43 2.19
N VAL A 21 0.80 -12.20 2.76
CA VAL A 21 1.89 -11.49 2.08
C VAL A 21 3.24 -12.19 2.27
N ILE A 22 4.01 -12.28 1.19
CA ILE A 22 5.41 -12.68 1.17
C ILE A 22 6.20 -11.50 0.61
N ILE A 23 7.30 -11.16 1.28
CA ILE A 23 8.23 -10.10 0.85
C ILE A 23 9.46 -10.75 0.24
N LEU A 24 9.84 -10.31 -0.96
CA LEU A 24 11.13 -10.62 -1.58
C LEU A 24 11.93 -9.32 -1.64
N SER A 25 13.05 -9.27 -0.93
CA SER A 25 13.87 -8.06 -0.80
C SER A 25 15.33 -8.36 -1.02
N ASP A 26 16.02 -7.48 -1.74
CA ASP A 26 17.46 -7.48 -1.92
C ASP A 26 18.18 -6.64 -0.87
N ILE A 27 17.60 -6.57 0.34
CA ILE A 27 18.15 -5.93 1.54
C ILE A 27 19.68 -5.94 1.59
N GLU A 28 20.23 -4.76 1.93
CA GLU A 28 21.64 -4.35 1.81
C GLU A 28 22.05 -3.84 0.42
N ALA A 29 21.20 -3.93 -0.61
CA ALA A 29 21.43 -3.26 -1.89
C ALA A 29 21.42 -1.73 -1.74
N ASP A 30 20.42 -1.22 -1.01
CA ASP A 30 20.29 0.17 -0.57
C ASP A 30 19.75 0.22 0.88
N PRO A 31 19.90 1.35 1.61
CA PRO A 31 19.23 1.54 2.89
C PRO A 31 17.70 1.45 2.85
N ASP A 32 17.04 1.71 1.72
CA ASP A 32 15.58 1.82 1.63
C ASP A 32 14.79 0.52 1.86
N ASP A 33 15.35 -0.66 1.55
CA ASP A 33 14.78 -1.95 1.97
C ASP A 33 14.64 -2.01 3.50
N SER A 34 15.68 -1.57 4.23
CA SER A 34 15.67 -1.56 5.71
C SER A 34 14.66 -0.57 6.25
N GLN A 35 14.54 0.60 5.61
CA GLN A 35 13.52 1.59 5.93
C GLN A 35 12.10 1.01 5.73
N SER A 36 11.88 0.34 4.58
CA SER A 36 10.60 -0.29 4.23
C SER A 36 10.25 -1.44 5.17
N PHE A 37 11.25 -2.21 5.63
CA PHE A 37 11.05 -3.23 6.67
C PHE A 37 10.65 -2.63 8.02
N VAL A 38 11.29 -1.56 8.48
CA VAL A 38 10.89 -0.87 9.73
C VAL A 38 9.42 -0.49 9.65
N ARG A 39 8.97 0.10 8.54
CA ARG A 39 7.55 0.42 8.34
C ARG A 39 6.68 -0.84 8.30
N LEU A 40 7.02 -1.84 7.50
CA LEU A 40 6.26 -3.09 7.39
C LEU A 40 5.98 -3.73 8.75
N LEU A 41 6.98 -3.79 9.62
CA LEU A 41 6.87 -4.41 10.95
C LEU A 41 5.86 -3.70 11.85
N LEU A 42 5.67 -2.39 11.66
CA LEU A 42 4.66 -1.61 12.37
C LEU A 42 3.25 -1.79 11.82
N TYR A 43 3.09 -2.41 10.65
CA TYR A 43 1.81 -2.81 10.08
C TYR A 43 1.58 -4.32 10.11
N ALA A 44 2.50 -5.09 10.70
CA ALA A 44 2.42 -6.55 10.76
C ALA A 44 1.15 -7.08 11.46
N ASN A 45 0.51 -6.26 12.30
CA ASN A 45 -0.77 -6.59 12.91
C ASN A 45 -1.95 -6.58 11.91
N THR A 46 -1.79 -6.00 10.72
CA THR A 46 -2.84 -5.85 9.70
C THR A 46 -2.74 -6.85 8.55
N MET A 47 -1.66 -7.64 8.51
CA MET A 47 -1.38 -8.60 7.44
C MET A 47 -0.99 -9.95 8.01
N ASP A 48 -1.19 -11.01 7.23
CA ASP A 48 -0.63 -12.33 7.52
C ASP A 48 0.67 -12.47 6.73
N ILE A 49 1.78 -12.07 7.34
CA ILE A 49 3.11 -12.28 6.76
C ILE A 49 3.39 -13.79 6.75
N GLU A 50 3.67 -14.33 5.56
CA GLU A 50 3.96 -15.75 5.35
C GLU A 50 5.40 -16.01 4.89
N GLY A 51 6.18 -14.97 4.58
CA GLY A 51 7.58 -15.09 4.19
C GLY A 51 8.32 -13.76 4.15
N LEU A 52 9.54 -13.74 4.66
CA LEU A 52 10.48 -12.63 4.56
C LEU A 52 11.76 -13.14 3.89
N VAL A 53 11.90 -12.92 2.59
CA VAL A 53 12.88 -13.63 1.77
C VAL A 53 13.95 -12.67 1.25
N ALA A 54 15.19 -12.91 1.65
CA ALA A 54 16.34 -12.21 1.08
C ALA A 54 16.67 -12.78 -0.31
N THR A 55 16.70 -11.94 -1.33
CA THR A 55 16.92 -12.29 -2.74
C THR A 55 17.95 -11.34 -3.37
N THR A 56 18.24 -11.51 -4.65
CA THR A 56 19.11 -10.61 -5.43
C THR A 56 18.32 -9.65 -6.29
N SER A 57 19.00 -8.65 -6.85
CA SER A 57 18.51 -7.77 -7.91
C SER A 57 19.66 -7.39 -8.84
N ILE A 58 19.41 -6.47 -9.78
CA ILE A 58 20.44 -5.84 -10.60
C ILE A 58 21.44 -5.01 -9.77
N HIS A 59 21.03 -4.48 -8.62
CA HIS A 59 21.88 -3.70 -7.71
C HIS A 59 22.67 -4.59 -6.74
N GLN A 60 22.16 -5.79 -6.44
CA GLN A 60 22.82 -6.79 -5.61
C GLN A 60 22.76 -8.17 -6.27
N GLN A 61 23.70 -8.45 -7.19
CA GLN A 61 23.64 -9.63 -8.07
C GLN A 61 24.24 -10.92 -7.50
N GLY A 62 25.09 -10.82 -6.46
CA GLY A 62 26.01 -11.90 -6.07
C GLY A 62 25.95 -12.36 -4.61
N PHE A 63 25.07 -11.78 -3.79
CA PHE A 63 24.86 -12.21 -2.42
C PHE A 63 23.45 -11.87 -1.92
N ILE A 64 23.07 -12.45 -0.79
CA ILE A 64 21.82 -12.20 -0.07
C ILE A 64 22.12 -12.00 1.42
N ALA A 65 21.29 -11.22 2.12
CA ALA A 65 21.52 -10.87 3.54
C ALA A 65 20.29 -11.12 4.45
N PRO A 66 19.83 -12.38 4.62
CA PRO A 66 18.73 -12.70 5.54
C PRO A 66 19.05 -12.34 7.01
N GLU A 67 20.32 -12.24 7.37
CA GLU A 67 20.77 -11.82 8.70
C GLU A 67 20.36 -10.36 8.99
N SER A 68 20.27 -9.49 7.98
CA SER A 68 19.82 -8.11 8.14
C SER A 68 18.33 -8.01 8.47
N ILE A 69 17.50 -8.85 7.84
CA ILE A 69 16.09 -9.04 8.22
C ILE A 69 16.00 -9.52 9.68
N THR A 70 16.86 -10.46 10.07
CA THR A 70 16.90 -10.99 11.43
C THR A 70 17.22 -9.90 12.46
N LYS A 71 18.19 -9.02 12.20
CA LYS A 71 18.51 -7.88 13.08
C LYS A 71 17.34 -6.91 13.25
N LEU A 72 16.59 -6.63 12.17
CA LEU A 72 15.38 -5.81 12.23
C LEU A 72 14.32 -6.46 13.13
N LEU A 73 14.14 -7.78 13.04
CA LEU A 73 13.22 -8.53 13.88
C LEU A 73 13.65 -8.56 15.35
N GLU A 74 14.95 -8.58 15.65
CA GLU A 74 15.48 -8.45 17.01
C GLU A 74 15.18 -7.06 17.61
N ALA A 75 15.23 -6.00 16.80
CA ALA A 75 14.81 -4.67 17.23
C ALA A 75 13.29 -4.59 17.44
N TYR A 76 12.51 -5.18 16.53
CA TYR A 76 11.05 -5.30 16.65
C TYR A 76 10.63 -6.02 17.93
N ALA A 77 11.30 -7.11 18.29
CA ALA A 77 11.04 -7.86 19.52
C ALA A 77 11.09 -6.98 20.78
N LYS A 78 11.94 -5.95 20.79
CA LYS A 78 12.12 -5.04 21.93
C LYS A 78 10.98 -4.01 22.05
N VAL A 79 10.34 -3.64 20.94
CA VAL A 79 9.22 -2.67 20.92
C VAL A 79 7.85 -3.36 20.92
N HIS A 80 7.79 -4.64 20.56
CA HIS A 80 6.56 -5.43 20.46
C HIS A 80 5.66 -5.38 21.71
N PRO A 81 6.18 -5.49 22.96
CA PRO A 81 5.32 -5.36 24.14
C PRO A 81 4.63 -4.00 24.26
N ASN A 82 5.23 -2.94 23.71
CA ASN A 82 4.63 -1.61 23.70
C ASN A 82 3.59 -1.48 22.58
N LEU A 83 3.90 -1.97 21.38
CA LEU A 83 2.95 -2.01 20.26
C LEU A 83 1.62 -2.70 20.63
N LEU A 84 1.68 -3.78 21.41
CA LEU A 84 0.49 -4.50 21.90
C LEU A 84 -0.39 -3.69 22.87
N LYS A 85 0.12 -2.59 23.45
CA LYS A 85 -0.71 -1.67 24.24
C LYS A 85 -1.60 -0.81 23.35
N HIS A 86 -1.15 -0.50 22.14
CA HIS A 86 -1.83 0.38 21.19
C HIS A 86 -2.81 -0.37 20.30
N GLU A 87 -2.40 -1.52 19.78
CA GLU A 87 -3.24 -2.32 18.90
C GLU A 87 -2.96 -3.82 19.08
N PRO A 88 -4.00 -4.67 19.20
CA PRO A 88 -3.79 -6.11 19.27
C PRO A 88 -3.38 -6.69 17.91
N GLY A 89 -2.87 -7.93 17.93
CA GLY A 89 -2.68 -8.73 16.73
C GLY A 89 -1.32 -8.58 16.05
N TYR A 90 -0.39 -7.84 16.63
CA TYR A 90 1.03 -7.86 16.26
C TYR A 90 1.61 -9.26 16.46
N PRO A 91 2.23 -9.87 15.43
CA PRO A 91 2.83 -11.20 15.56
C PRO A 91 4.08 -11.16 16.46
N GLU A 92 4.34 -12.24 17.18
CA GLU A 92 5.59 -12.39 17.93
C GLU A 92 6.80 -12.37 16.99
N ALA A 93 7.88 -11.71 17.40
CA ALA A 93 9.11 -11.62 16.61
C ALA A 93 9.67 -13.00 16.24
N ALA A 94 9.60 -13.97 17.16
CA ALA A 94 10.03 -15.35 16.91
C ALA A 94 9.22 -16.04 15.79
N ALA A 95 7.93 -15.71 15.67
CA ALA A 95 7.10 -16.23 14.58
C ALA A 95 7.54 -15.64 13.23
N LEU A 96 7.85 -14.33 13.19
CA LEU A 96 8.39 -13.69 11.98
C LEU A 96 9.80 -14.21 11.62
N MET A 97 10.66 -14.44 12.62
CA MET A 97 12.01 -15.00 12.40
C MET A 97 11.96 -16.37 11.72
N ALA A 98 10.97 -17.21 12.07
CA ALA A 98 10.78 -18.51 11.43
C ALA A 98 10.43 -18.41 9.93
N LEU A 99 9.91 -17.25 9.49
CA LEU A 99 9.55 -16.96 8.10
C LEU A 99 10.70 -16.36 7.29
N VAL A 100 11.85 -16.05 7.92
CA VAL A 100 13.04 -15.59 7.21
C VAL A 100 13.62 -16.74 6.39
N LYS A 101 13.84 -16.51 5.09
CA LYS A 101 14.36 -17.54 4.16
C LYS A 101 15.40 -16.98 3.21
N LYS A 102 16.27 -17.86 2.75
CA LYS A 102 17.20 -17.60 1.65
C LYS A 102 16.49 -17.80 0.32
N GLY A 103 16.39 -16.74 -0.47
CA GLY A 103 15.92 -16.77 -1.85
C GLY A 103 17.02 -17.18 -2.82
N GLN A 104 16.93 -16.72 -4.07
CA GLN A 104 17.97 -16.96 -5.05
C GLN A 104 19.25 -16.18 -4.71
N PRO A 105 20.43 -16.84 -4.72
CA PRO A 105 21.69 -16.20 -4.35
C PRO A 105 22.38 -15.49 -5.53
N GLY A 106 21.76 -15.45 -6.70
CA GLY A 106 22.36 -14.84 -7.89
C GLY A 106 21.32 -14.30 -8.87
N TYR A 107 21.77 -13.40 -9.74
CA TYR A 107 20.91 -12.57 -10.58
C TYR A 107 19.98 -13.34 -11.54
N GLY A 108 18.70 -12.99 -11.49
CA GLY A 108 17.73 -13.19 -12.57
C GLY A 108 17.52 -14.64 -12.98
N MET A 109 17.16 -14.83 -14.25
CA MET A 109 16.86 -16.12 -14.86
C MET A 109 18.06 -17.06 -14.94
N LYS A 110 19.30 -16.56 -14.78
CA LYS A 110 20.50 -17.41 -14.67
C LYS A 110 20.49 -18.30 -13.43
N HIS A 111 19.73 -17.91 -12.40
CA HIS A 111 19.53 -18.67 -11.17
C HIS A 111 18.09 -19.22 -11.08
N VAL A 112 17.45 -19.47 -12.23
CA VAL A 112 16.15 -20.11 -12.32
C VAL A 112 16.25 -21.33 -13.20
N GLY A 113 15.81 -22.48 -12.71
CA GLY A 113 15.82 -23.73 -13.45
C GLY A 113 16.04 -24.96 -12.57
N LYS A 114 16.35 -26.09 -13.23
CA LYS A 114 16.67 -27.35 -12.57
C LYS A 114 17.88 -27.18 -11.66
N GLY A 115 17.73 -27.55 -10.38
CA GLY A 115 18.81 -27.48 -9.39
C GLY A 115 18.98 -26.12 -8.72
N HIS A 116 18.10 -25.14 -9.00
CA HIS A 116 18.11 -23.81 -8.40
C HIS A 116 17.02 -23.59 -7.35
N ASP A 117 16.50 -24.66 -6.75
CA ASP A 117 15.55 -24.53 -5.65
C ASP A 117 16.20 -23.82 -4.45
N SER A 118 15.45 -22.90 -3.85
CA SER A 118 15.83 -22.15 -2.65
C SER A 118 14.76 -22.27 -1.57
N GLU A 119 15.13 -22.01 -0.31
CA GLU A 119 14.20 -21.99 0.82
C GLU A 119 13.02 -21.04 0.56
N GLY A 120 13.30 -19.88 -0.03
CA GLY A 120 12.29 -18.90 -0.42
C GLY A 120 11.34 -19.42 -1.50
N SER A 121 11.86 -20.05 -2.55
CA SER A 121 11.01 -20.63 -3.61
C SER A 121 10.11 -21.75 -3.09
N ASP A 122 10.62 -22.60 -2.20
CA ASP A 122 9.84 -23.67 -1.57
C ASP A 122 8.79 -23.11 -0.60
N LEU A 123 9.10 -22.03 0.12
CA LEU A 123 8.13 -21.32 0.95
C LEU A 123 6.97 -20.77 0.12
N ILE A 124 7.24 -20.16 -1.04
CA ILE A 124 6.20 -19.64 -1.93
C ILE A 124 5.29 -20.79 -2.41
N ILE A 125 5.87 -21.92 -2.83
CA ILE A 125 5.08 -23.09 -3.25
C ILE A 125 4.19 -23.57 -2.10
N LYS A 126 4.74 -23.72 -0.89
CA LYS A 126 3.97 -24.13 0.30
C LYS A 126 2.83 -23.15 0.62
N ALA A 127 3.06 -21.85 0.49
CA ALA A 127 2.02 -20.85 0.67
C ALA A 127 0.90 -20.99 -0.37
N LEU A 128 1.25 -21.25 -1.64
CA LEU A 128 0.27 -21.51 -2.69
C LEU A 128 -0.46 -22.85 -2.50
N GLU A 129 0.18 -23.86 -1.92
CA GLU A 129 -0.43 -25.17 -1.67
C GLU A 129 -1.35 -25.20 -0.44
N LYS A 130 -1.12 -24.30 0.53
CA LYS A 130 -1.95 -24.16 1.73
C LYS A 130 -3.43 -24.11 1.36
N ASP A 131 -4.26 -24.86 2.09
CA ASP A 131 -5.73 -24.84 1.98
C ASP A 131 -6.30 -23.57 2.63
N ASP A 132 -5.94 -22.46 2.03
CA ASP A 132 -6.41 -21.11 2.32
C ASP A 132 -6.83 -20.51 0.99
N LYS A 133 -8.10 -20.09 0.94
CA LYS A 133 -8.76 -19.56 -0.27
C LYS A 133 -8.31 -18.13 -0.59
N ARG A 134 -7.74 -17.42 0.39
CA ARG A 134 -7.27 -16.05 0.19
C ARG A 134 -6.09 -16.05 -0.80
N PRO A 135 -6.01 -15.02 -1.67
CA PRO A 135 -4.84 -14.81 -2.50
C PRO A 135 -3.56 -14.68 -1.68
N VAL A 136 -2.42 -14.99 -2.30
CA VAL A 136 -1.08 -14.74 -1.75
C VAL A 136 -0.48 -13.57 -2.50
N TRP A 137 -0.25 -12.47 -1.78
CA TRP A 137 0.50 -11.33 -2.28
C TRP A 137 1.99 -11.61 -2.19
N VAL A 138 2.71 -11.36 -3.29
CA VAL A 138 4.17 -11.37 -3.34
C VAL A 138 4.61 -9.96 -3.69
N SER A 139 5.10 -9.27 -2.65
CA SER A 139 5.67 -7.92 -2.74
C SER A 139 7.15 -8.07 -3.06
N VAL A 140 7.61 -7.50 -4.16
CA VAL A 140 8.97 -7.68 -4.67
C VAL A 140 9.68 -6.34 -4.72
N TRP A 141 10.66 -6.19 -3.85
CA TRP A 141 11.44 -4.98 -3.62
C TRP A 141 12.69 -5.00 -4.51
N GLY A 142 13.29 -6.18 -4.68
CA GLY A 142 14.41 -6.42 -5.60
C GLY A 142 14.06 -7.22 -6.86
N GLY A 143 14.82 -8.28 -7.10
CA GLY A 143 14.61 -9.21 -8.22
C GLY A 143 13.47 -10.20 -7.97
N VAL A 144 12.81 -10.62 -9.05
CA VAL A 144 11.63 -11.50 -9.04
C VAL A 144 12.02 -12.99 -9.10
N ASN A 145 13.32 -13.30 -9.22
CA ASN A 145 13.83 -14.62 -9.56
C ASN A 145 13.47 -15.72 -8.56
N THR A 146 13.31 -15.39 -7.27
CA THR A 146 12.84 -16.36 -6.27
C THR A 146 11.40 -16.81 -6.54
N LEU A 147 10.51 -15.90 -6.94
CA LEU A 147 9.18 -16.25 -7.41
C LEU A 147 9.24 -16.99 -8.76
N ALA A 148 10.11 -16.56 -9.67
CA ALA A 148 10.29 -17.23 -10.96
C ALA A 148 10.72 -18.70 -10.79
N GLN A 149 11.61 -19.00 -9.83
CA GLN A 149 11.97 -20.38 -9.49
C GLN A 149 10.78 -21.17 -8.96
N ALA A 150 9.98 -20.60 -8.05
CA ALA A 150 8.79 -21.27 -7.53
C ALA A 150 7.83 -21.64 -8.66
N LEU A 151 7.59 -20.71 -9.59
CA LEU A 151 6.73 -20.91 -10.76
C LEU A 151 7.32 -21.89 -11.76
N TYR A 152 8.64 -21.87 -11.99
CA TYR A 152 9.35 -22.85 -12.81
C TYR A 152 9.13 -24.26 -12.24
N LYS A 153 9.39 -24.48 -10.94
CA LYS A 153 9.21 -25.77 -10.29
C LYS A 153 7.75 -26.24 -10.31
N ILE A 154 6.78 -25.35 -10.08
CA ILE A 154 5.35 -25.68 -10.21
C ILE A 154 5.05 -26.19 -11.63
N LYS A 155 5.52 -25.48 -12.65
CA LYS A 155 5.29 -25.85 -14.06
C LYS A 155 5.91 -27.19 -14.42
N GLU A 156 7.11 -27.49 -13.91
CA GLU A 156 7.82 -28.73 -14.21
C GLU A 156 7.31 -29.96 -13.43
N THR A 157 6.77 -29.76 -12.22
CA THR A 157 6.47 -30.86 -11.30
C THR A 157 4.98 -31.13 -11.07
N LYS A 158 4.11 -30.16 -11.37
CA LYS A 158 2.66 -30.26 -11.16
C LYS A 158 1.94 -30.52 -12.48
N SER A 159 0.74 -31.11 -12.40
CA SER A 159 -0.13 -31.19 -13.58
C SER A 159 -0.55 -29.78 -14.02
N SER A 160 -0.90 -29.60 -15.29
CA SER A 160 -1.34 -28.30 -15.80
C SER A 160 -2.54 -27.71 -15.02
N ALA A 161 -3.49 -28.57 -14.63
CA ALA A 161 -4.64 -28.16 -13.83
C ALA A 161 -4.23 -27.68 -12.43
N GLU A 162 -3.30 -28.38 -11.79
CA GLU A 162 -2.80 -28.03 -10.46
C GLU A 162 -1.95 -26.76 -10.50
N ALA A 163 -1.05 -26.64 -11.48
CA ALA A 163 -0.27 -25.42 -11.71
C ALA A 163 -1.19 -24.20 -11.88
N LYS A 164 -2.23 -24.31 -12.73
CA LYS A 164 -3.21 -23.24 -12.92
C LYS A 164 -3.98 -22.90 -11.64
N ARG A 165 -4.36 -23.91 -10.85
CA ARG A 165 -5.02 -23.71 -9.56
C ARG A 165 -4.14 -22.94 -8.59
N LEU A 166 -2.85 -23.29 -8.50
CA LEU A 166 -1.89 -22.63 -7.62
C LEU A 166 -1.61 -21.19 -8.07
N THR A 167 -1.32 -20.97 -9.36
CA THR A 167 -0.98 -19.64 -9.87
C THR A 167 -2.16 -18.66 -9.88
N ALA A 168 -3.41 -19.15 -9.96
CA ALA A 168 -4.60 -18.29 -9.87
C ALA A 168 -4.72 -17.56 -8.52
N LYS A 169 -4.11 -18.08 -7.45
CA LYS A 169 -4.08 -17.43 -6.13
C LYS A 169 -3.03 -16.34 -6.02
N LEU A 170 -2.10 -16.24 -6.96
CA LEU A 170 -0.98 -15.32 -6.88
C LEU A 170 -1.42 -13.89 -7.22
N ARG A 171 -0.96 -12.93 -6.41
CA ARG A 171 -0.99 -11.48 -6.69
C ARG A 171 0.42 -10.97 -6.56
N VAL A 172 0.99 -10.39 -7.61
CA VAL A 172 2.37 -9.88 -7.59
C VAL A 172 2.34 -8.36 -7.71
N TYR A 173 3.12 -7.68 -6.88
CA TYR A 173 3.45 -6.27 -7.07
C TYR A 173 4.96 -6.12 -6.93
N THR A 174 5.61 -5.72 -8.04
CA THR A 174 7.03 -5.45 -8.08
C THR A 174 7.33 -3.94 -8.14
N ILE A 175 8.37 -3.52 -7.42
CA ILE A 175 8.91 -2.17 -7.44
C ILE A 175 9.81 -2.05 -8.65
N SER A 176 9.14 -1.79 -9.78
CA SER A 176 9.70 -2.07 -11.10
C SER A 176 10.12 -3.56 -11.20
N ASP A 177 10.71 -3.99 -12.32
CA ASP A 177 11.39 -5.29 -12.35
C ASP A 177 12.89 -5.03 -12.23
N GLN A 178 13.51 -5.53 -11.16
CA GLN A 178 14.94 -5.34 -10.93
C GLN A 178 15.78 -6.55 -11.36
N ASP A 179 15.22 -7.45 -12.16
CA ASP A 179 15.93 -8.49 -12.90
C ASP A 179 15.15 -8.89 -14.17
N ASP A 180 15.71 -9.81 -14.96
CA ASP A 180 15.11 -10.31 -16.21
C ASP A 180 14.03 -11.39 -15.98
N SER A 181 13.71 -11.74 -14.73
CA SER A 181 12.77 -12.81 -14.42
C SER A 181 11.32 -12.32 -14.36
N GLY A 182 11.08 -11.04 -14.06
CA GLY A 182 9.75 -10.43 -14.08
C GLY A 182 9.09 -10.50 -15.48
N SER A 183 9.83 -10.11 -16.53
CA SER A 183 9.35 -10.22 -17.91
C SER A 183 9.12 -11.67 -18.31
N TRP A 184 9.97 -12.60 -17.87
CA TRP A 184 9.79 -14.04 -18.10
C TRP A 184 8.52 -14.57 -17.45
N ILE A 185 8.23 -14.19 -16.19
CA ILE A 185 6.98 -14.58 -15.49
C ILE A 185 5.79 -14.08 -16.30
N ARG A 186 5.78 -12.79 -16.64
CA ARG A 186 4.66 -12.23 -17.40
C ARG A 186 4.51 -12.96 -18.72
N LYS A 187 5.56 -13.25 -19.49
CA LYS A 187 5.42 -14.00 -20.75
C LYS A 187 4.93 -15.45 -20.56
N THR A 188 5.38 -16.12 -19.51
CA THR A 188 5.16 -17.56 -19.32
C THR A 188 3.85 -17.89 -18.60
N PHE A 189 3.39 -17.00 -17.71
CA PHE A 189 2.20 -17.19 -16.88
C PHE A 189 1.23 -16.02 -17.08
N PRO A 190 0.54 -15.95 -18.23
CA PRO A 190 -0.21 -14.76 -18.62
C PRO A 190 -1.41 -14.43 -17.72
N ASP A 191 -1.91 -15.44 -17.00
CA ASP A 191 -3.05 -15.35 -16.10
C ASP A 191 -2.67 -14.88 -14.69
N VAL A 192 -1.37 -14.74 -14.38
CA VAL A 192 -0.92 -14.22 -13.07
C VAL A 192 -1.26 -12.73 -12.99
N PHE A 193 -1.96 -12.35 -11.92
CA PHE A 193 -2.18 -10.96 -11.57
C PHE A 193 -0.85 -10.32 -11.19
N TYR A 194 -0.44 -9.31 -11.95
CA TYR A 194 0.89 -8.70 -11.85
C TYR A 194 0.80 -7.19 -12.01
N ILE A 195 1.17 -6.44 -10.97
CA ILE A 195 1.28 -4.98 -10.93
C ILE A 195 2.75 -4.61 -11.10
N VAL A 196 3.04 -3.78 -12.10
CA VAL A 196 4.40 -3.30 -12.38
C VAL A 196 4.39 -2.05 -13.24
N THR A 197 5.36 -1.17 -13.01
CA THR A 197 5.80 -0.21 -14.02
C THR A 197 7.10 -0.72 -14.64
N PRO A 198 7.06 -1.36 -15.83
CA PRO A 198 8.28 -1.83 -16.47
C PRO A 198 9.07 -0.66 -17.06
N GLY A 199 10.36 -0.87 -17.28
CA GLY A 199 11.26 0.16 -17.83
C GLY A 199 11.89 1.06 -16.75
N GLY A 200 12.20 2.31 -17.12
CA GLY A 200 12.97 3.22 -16.28
C GLY A 200 12.26 3.66 -15.00
N TYR A 201 12.99 3.70 -13.88
CA TYR A 201 12.48 4.05 -12.55
C TYR A 201 11.78 5.42 -12.50
N GLY A 202 12.24 6.39 -13.30
CA GLY A 202 11.63 7.73 -13.38
C GLY A 202 10.16 7.71 -13.81
N LYS A 203 9.70 6.66 -14.51
CA LYS A 203 8.29 6.49 -14.91
C LYS A 203 7.45 5.81 -13.86
N ALA A 204 8.05 5.21 -12.83
CA ALA A 204 7.33 4.41 -11.88
C ALA A 204 6.44 5.23 -10.95
N THR A 205 5.32 4.61 -10.56
CA THR A 205 4.35 5.21 -9.63
C THR A 205 4.91 5.26 -8.21
N TRP A 206 5.74 4.28 -7.84
CA TRP A 206 6.34 4.19 -6.51
C TRP A 206 7.15 5.43 -6.13
N GLY A 207 7.76 6.14 -7.11
CA GLY A 207 8.48 7.40 -6.85
C GLY A 207 7.62 8.50 -6.21
N GLY A 208 6.29 8.39 -6.24
CA GLY A 208 5.41 9.27 -5.47
C GLY A 208 5.66 9.23 -3.96
N ILE A 209 6.28 8.16 -3.44
CA ILE A 209 6.54 8.05 -2.00
C ILE A 209 7.57 9.05 -1.51
N ASN A 210 8.57 9.40 -2.32
CA ASN A 210 9.73 10.19 -1.86
C ASN A 210 10.10 11.38 -2.75
N LEU A 211 9.68 11.42 -4.02
CA LEU A 211 10.08 12.50 -4.91
C LEU A 211 9.48 13.83 -4.46
N THR A 212 10.30 14.88 -4.55
CA THR A 212 9.85 16.25 -4.31
C THR A 212 8.91 16.68 -5.43
N ILE A 213 7.73 17.16 -5.05
CA ILE A 213 6.73 17.67 -5.97
C ILE A 213 6.62 19.17 -5.77
N ASN A 214 6.99 19.95 -6.80
CA ASN A 214 7.11 21.42 -6.71
C ASN A 214 5.82 22.14 -6.28
N SER A 215 4.65 21.52 -6.48
CA SER A 215 3.34 22.12 -6.21
C SER A 215 2.79 21.88 -4.81
N ILE A 216 3.49 21.15 -3.96
CA ILE A 216 3.01 20.77 -2.62
C ILE A 216 4.11 20.91 -1.57
N ASP A 217 3.69 20.84 -0.30
CA ASP A 217 4.62 20.65 0.79
C ASP A 217 5.28 19.25 0.70
N ASN A 218 6.60 19.21 0.88
CA ASN A 218 7.40 17.98 0.88
C ASN A 218 8.06 17.73 2.25
N THR A 219 7.65 18.45 3.30
CA THR A 219 8.26 18.36 4.64
C THR A 219 8.25 16.94 5.18
N THR A 220 7.16 16.18 4.98
CA THR A 220 6.97 14.80 5.46
C THR A 220 7.88 13.76 4.80
N VAL A 221 8.69 14.16 3.81
CA VAL A 221 9.73 13.30 3.20
C VAL A 221 11.13 13.90 3.34
N SER A 222 11.28 14.95 4.14
CA SER A 222 12.59 15.56 4.39
C SER A 222 13.39 14.74 5.41
N ASN A 223 14.72 14.76 5.28
CA ASN A 223 15.61 14.11 6.24
C ASN A 223 15.41 14.64 7.67
N ALA A 224 15.09 15.93 7.84
CA ALA A 224 14.81 16.51 9.15
C ALA A 224 13.54 15.91 9.77
N TRP A 225 12.47 15.76 8.97
CA TRP A 225 11.24 15.13 9.42
C TRP A 225 11.46 13.65 9.77
N LEU A 226 12.20 12.91 8.95
CA LEU A 226 12.55 11.51 9.23
C LEU A 226 13.37 11.37 10.52
N ALA A 227 14.36 12.24 10.72
CA ALA A 227 15.16 12.27 11.93
C ALA A 227 14.29 12.48 13.17
N GLU A 228 13.37 13.44 13.12
CA GLU A 228 12.51 13.80 14.25
C GLU A 228 11.39 12.78 14.52
N ASN A 229 10.75 12.25 13.48
CA ASN A 229 9.49 11.51 13.63
C ASN A 229 9.65 9.99 13.48
N ILE A 230 10.78 9.54 12.94
CA ILE A 230 11.02 8.11 12.66
C ILE A 230 12.29 7.64 13.40
N GLN A 231 13.41 8.34 13.26
CA GLN A 231 14.70 7.81 13.73
C GLN A 231 14.94 8.07 15.22
N GLN A 232 14.87 9.33 15.65
CA GLN A 232 15.30 9.76 16.98
C GLN A 232 14.18 9.62 18.01
N GLY A 233 14.47 9.01 19.16
CA GLY A 233 13.51 8.92 20.28
C GLY A 233 12.45 7.81 20.17
N HIS A 234 12.43 7.05 19.08
CA HIS A 234 11.43 5.99 18.83
C HIS A 234 11.94 4.56 19.09
N GLY A 235 12.92 4.43 19.98
CA GLY A 235 13.41 3.14 20.48
C GLY A 235 14.25 2.35 19.47
N PRO A 236 14.48 1.04 19.73
CA PRO A 236 15.39 0.22 18.93
C PRO A 236 15.01 0.11 17.44
N LEU A 237 13.73 0.17 17.10
CA LEU A 237 13.29 0.08 15.71
C LEU A 237 13.55 1.39 14.95
N GLY A 238 13.37 2.56 15.60
CA GLY A 238 13.76 3.86 15.02
C GLY A 238 15.27 3.96 14.79
N ALA A 239 16.08 3.43 15.70
CA ALA A 239 17.54 3.34 15.53
C ALA A 239 17.98 2.41 14.38
N MET A 240 17.10 1.52 13.91
CA MET A 240 17.34 0.65 12.75
C MET A 240 16.86 1.27 11.43
N TYR A 241 16.23 2.45 11.45
CA TYR A 241 15.85 3.17 10.23
C TYR A 241 17.04 4.00 9.74
N PRO A 242 17.75 3.56 8.68
CA PRO A 242 18.96 4.24 8.23
C PRO A 242 18.65 5.57 7.52
N ASP A 243 19.66 6.42 7.39
CA ASP A 243 19.58 7.63 6.58
C ASP A 243 19.29 7.31 5.12
N VAL A 244 18.66 8.26 4.41
CA VAL A 244 18.35 8.14 2.99
C VAL A 244 19.63 8.14 2.16
N GLY A 245 19.90 7.04 1.46
CA GLY A 245 21.06 6.87 0.57
C GLY A 245 20.81 7.45 -0.84
N TYR A 246 19.72 7.02 -1.49
CA TYR A 246 19.28 7.57 -2.78
C TYR A 246 17.81 8.00 -2.77
N GLY A 247 16.92 7.11 -2.35
CA GLY A 247 15.49 7.36 -2.20
C GLY A 247 15.02 6.88 -0.83
N MET A 248 13.95 7.49 -0.31
CA MET A 248 13.32 7.02 0.93
C MET A 248 12.30 5.95 0.57
N GLU A 249 12.43 4.76 1.16
CA GLU A 249 11.44 3.67 1.10
C GLU A 249 10.86 3.42 -0.30
N GLY A 250 11.71 3.25 -1.31
CA GLY A 250 11.26 3.02 -2.69
C GLY A 250 10.27 1.85 -2.78
N ASP A 251 10.39 0.87 -1.88
CA ASP A 251 9.65 -0.37 -1.93
C ASP A 251 8.35 -0.44 -1.14
N THR A 252 8.21 0.44 -0.15
CA THR A 252 7.02 0.51 0.71
C THR A 252 5.68 0.51 -0.06
N PRO A 253 5.53 1.17 -1.23
CA PRO A 253 4.29 1.14 -2.01
C PRO A 253 3.78 -0.27 -2.34
N ALA A 254 4.68 -1.27 -2.45
CA ALA A 254 4.31 -2.64 -2.78
C ALA A 254 3.59 -3.40 -1.66
N PHE A 255 3.46 -2.83 -0.46
CA PHE A 255 2.59 -3.35 0.60
C PHE A 255 1.59 -2.33 1.17
N LEU A 256 1.76 -1.02 0.93
CA LEU A 256 0.84 0.00 1.44
C LEU A 256 -0.61 -0.23 1.01
N GLY A 257 -0.83 -0.78 -0.19
CA GLY A 257 -2.15 -1.13 -0.72
C GLY A 257 -2.85 -2.27 0.04
N LEU A 258 -2.13 -2.99 0.91
CA LEU A 258 -2.67 -4.09 1.72
C LEU A 258 -3.16 -3.62 3.10
N ILE A 259 -2.86 -2.38 3.50
CA ILE A 259 -3.26 -1.84 4.80
C ILE A 259 -4.77 -1.52 4.78
N PRO A 260 -5.58 -2.04 5.71
CA PRO A 260 -7.04 -1.81 5.76
C PRO A 260 -7.37 -0.41 6.34
N ASN A 261 -7.14 0.63 5.55
CA ASN A 261 -7.41 2.03 5.92
C ASN A 261 -8.81 2.53 5.49
N GLY A 262 -9.59 1.68 4.80
CA GLY A 262 -10.91 2.00 4.23
C GLY A 262 -10.88 2.70 2.85
N LEU A 263 -9.68 3.02 2.34
CA LEU A 263 -9.43 3.52 0.98
C LEU A 263 -8.95 2.40 0.06
N ASN A 264 -8.11 1.51 0.57
CA ASN A 264 -7.47 0.47 -0.23
C ASN A 264 -8.45 -0.65 -0.64
N ASP A 265 -8.28 -1.16 -1.85
CA ASP A 265 -8.89 -2.38 -2.36
C ASP A 265 -7.84 -3.13 -3.19
N ALA A 266 -7.07 -3.98 -2.53
CA ALA A 266 -5.85 -4.57 -3.09
C ALA A 266 -6.10 -5.35 -4.39
N GLU A 267 -7.22 -6.09 -4.48
CA GLU A 267 -7.55 -6.86 -5.68
C GLU A 267 -8.09 -6.01 -6.85
N HIS A 268 -8.32 -4.71 -6.63
CA HIS A 268 -8.77 -3.77 -7.66
C HIS A 268 -7.81 -2.57 -7.76
N PRO A 269 -6.61 -2.75 -8.36
CA PRO A 269 -5.59 -1.70 -8.45
C PRO A 269 -6.08 -0.43 -9.15
N ASN A 270 -7.10 -0.56 -10.00
CA ASN A 270 -7.74 0.56 -10.69
C ASN A 270 -8.56 1.46 -9.77
N LYS A 271 -8.85 1.07 -8.52
CA LYS A 271 -9.56 1.92 -7.55
C LYS A 271 -8.65 2.92 -6.83
N GLY A 272 -7.33 2.71 -6.88
CA GLY A 272 -6.33 3.56 -6.23
C GLY A 272 -6.28 3.39 -4.71
N GLY A 273 -5.23 3.92 -4.09
CA GLY A 273 -5.02 3.86 -2.65
C GLY A 273 -3.61 4.25 -2.26
N TRP A 274 -3.18 3.87 -1.05
CA TRP A 274 -1.82 4.17 -0.57
C TRP A 274 -0.72 3.46 -1.38
N GLY A 275 -1.05 2.35 -2.06
CA GLY A 275 -0.12 1.68 -3.01
C GLY A 275 -0.10 2.28 -4.43
N GLY A 276 -0.81 3.38 -4.68
CA GLY A 276 -1.00 3.95 -6.02
C GLY A 276 -2.24 3.39 -6.74
N ARG A 277 -2.39 3.75 -8.02
CA ARG A 277 -3.48 3.29 -8.91
C ARG A 277 -2.91 2.75 -10.22
N TYR A 278 -3.47 1.64 -10.68
CA TYR A 278 -3.01 0.93 -11.88
C TYR A 278 -4.17 0.53 -12.77
N GLU A 279 -3.99 0.62 -14.09
CA GLU A 279 -4.98 0.21 -15.07
C GLU A 279 -4.48 -0.99 -15.87
N LEU A 280 -5.40 -1.83 -16.32
CA LEU A 280 -5.08 -3.02 -17.11
C LEU A 280 -5.07 -2.65 -18.60
N TYR A 281 -3.90 -2.36 -19.15
CA TYR A 281 -3.75 -2.05 -20.58
C TYR A 281 -2.40 -2.52 -21.11
N LYS A 282 -2.31 -2.65 -22.45
CA LYS A 282 -1.06 -3.01 -23.11
C LYS A 282 -0.24 -1.74 -23.30
N ILE A 283 0.81 -1.61 -22.52
CA ILE A 283 1.74 -0.48 -22.60
C ILE A 283 2.54 -0.52 -23.91
N THR A 284 2.76 0.64 -24.53
CA THR A 284 3.49 0.76 -25.79
C THR A 284 5.00 0.92 -25.54
N PRO A 285 5.88 0.52 -26.48
CA PRO A 285 7.31 0.78 -26.36
C PRO A 285 7.64 2.25 -26.09
N ALA A 286 6.92 3.20 -26.71
CA ALA A 286 7.14 4.63 -26.48
C ALA A 286 6.80 5.11 -25.06
N GLU A 287 5.88 4.44 -24.36
CA GLU A 287 5.58 4.72 -22.94
C GLU A 287 6.64 4.14 -21.99
N LEU A 288 7.47 3.23 -22.51
CA LEU A 288 8.51 2.48 -21.79
C LEU A 288 9.92 3.00 -22.14
N GLU A 289 10.06 3.58 -23.32
CA GLU A 289 11.24 4.28 -23.83
C GLU A 289 11.29 5.71 -23.28
N GLY A 290 12.42 6.10 -22.69
CA GLY A 290 12.63 7.44 -22.15
C GLY A 290 13.46 7.45 -20.87
N GLU A 291 14.08 8.60 -20.58
CA GLU A 291 15.12 8.78 -19.56
C GLU A 291 14.70 8.24 -18.18
N GLY A 292 15.49 7.27 -17.70
CA GLY A 292 15.36 6.69 -16.37
C GLY A 292 16.34 5.53 -16.21
N PHE A 293 16.91 5.42 -15.01
CA PHE A 293 17.77 4.30 -14.65
C PHE A 293 16.95 3.00 -14.60
N THR A 294 17.44 1.95 -15.26
CA THR A 294 16.86 0.58 -15.20
C THR A 294 17.80 -0.40 -14.48
N GLY A 295 18.93 0.08 -13.95
CA GLY A 295 20.03 -0.77 -13.50
C GLY A 295 20.73 -1.56 -14.62
N GLY A 296 20.26 -1.50 -15.87
CA GLY A 296 20.71 -2.40 -16.94
C GLY A 296 19.85 -3.65 -17.11
N VAL A 297 18.69 -3.73 -16.44
CA VAL A 297 17.69 -4.77 -16.71
C VAL A 297 17.19 -4.65 -18.15
N PRO A 298 17.26 -5.72 -18.97
CA PRO A 298 16.77 -5.69 -20.34
C PRO A 298 15.28 -5.37 -20.40
N PHE A 299 14.91 -4.47 -21.29
CA PHE A 299 13.52 -4.16 -21.55
C PHE A 299 12.97 -5.02 -22.70
N GLU A 300 11.83 -5.68 -22.46
CA GLU A 300 11.13 -6.47 -23.48
C GLU A 300 9.70 -5.95 -23.65
N PRO A 301 9.23 -5.68 -24.88
CA PRO A 301 7.86 -5.22 -25.12
C PRO A 301 6.81 -6.18 -24.58
N GLU A 302 5.83 -5.65 -23.86
CA GLU A 302 4.69 -6.42 -23.37
C GLU A 302 3.82 -6.92 -24.52
N THR A 303 3.36 -8.17 -24.45
CA THR A 303 2.56 -8.80 -25.52
C THR A 303 1.07 -8.66 -25.30
N ARG A 304 0.63 -8.31 -24.08
CA ARG A 304 -0.77 -8.25 -23.64
C ARG A 304 -0.95 -7.15 -22.58
N PRO A 305 -2.19 -6.87 -22.15
CA PRO A 305 -2.45 -5.99 -21.01
C PRO A 305 -1.81 -6.48 -19.70
N ILE A 306 -1.25 -5.53 -18.94
CA ILE A 306 -0.71 -5.73 -17.58
C ILE A 306 -1.24 -4.62 -16.67
N TRP A 307 -1.25 -4.83 -15.35
CA TRP A 307 -1.56 -3.74 -14.43
C TRP A 307 -0.35 -2.81 -14.35
N THR A 308 -0.47 -1.63 -14.96
CA THR A 308 0.60 -0.64 -15.02
C THR A 308 0.04 0.77 -14.80
N ASN A 309 0.89 1.77 -14.82
CA ASN A 309 0.62 3.16 -14.42
C ASN A 309 -0.77 3.64 -14.82
N ALA A 310 -1.57 4.06 -13.84
CA ALA A 310 -2.69 4.94 -14.10
C ALA A 310 -2.26 6.39 -13.90
N PHE A 311 -2.98 7.34 -14.51
CA PHE A 311 -2.69 8.77 -14.39
C PHE A 311 -3.88 9.48 -13.74
N ASP A 312 -3.64 10.14 -12.62
CA ASP A 312 -4.66 10.92 -11.91
C ASP A 312 -4.52 12.41 -12.21
N THR A 313 -5.64 13.13 -12.19
CA THR A 313 -5.67 14.59 -12.23
C THR A 313 -6.14 15.08 -10.87
N TYR A 314 -5.22 15.57 -10.07
CA TYR A 314 -5.50 15.99 -8.70
C TYR A 314 -5.34 17.50 -8.53
N GLN A 315 -6.30 18.07 -7.81
CA GLN A 315 -6.28 19.45 -7.34
C GLN A 315 -6.17 19.41 -5.82
N THR A 316 -5.13 20.04 -5.27
CA THR A 316 -4.87 20.03 -3.84
C THR A 316 -5.94 20.81 -3.07
N TYR A 317 -6.03 20.55 -1.78
CA TYR A 317 -6.91 21.28 -0.87
C TYR A 317 -6.07 22.16 0.05
N THR A 318 -6.47 23.42 0.19
CA THR A 318 -5.87 24.38 1.14
C THR A 318 -6.84 24.67 2.28
N TYR A 319 -6.30 24.66 3.49
CA TYR A 319 -7.02 25.06 4.70
C TYR A 319 -6.79 26.55 4.92
N SER A 320 -7.85 27.35 4.85
CA SER A 320 -7.73 28.79 5.08
C SER A 320 -7.41 29.04 6.56
N PRO A 321 -6.43 29.92 6.90
CA PRO A 321 -6.09 30.20 8.29
C PRO A 321 -7.24 30.86 9.07
N TYR A 322 -8.19 31.51 8.37
CA TYR A 322 -9.33 32.18 8.99
C TYR A 322 -10.64 31.96 8.20
N GLY A 323 -11.72 31.62 8.92
CA GLY A 323 -13.11 31.91 8.55
C GLY A 323 -13.67 31.32 7.25
N ARG A 324 -13.02 30.34 6.62
CA ARG A 324 -13.52 29.73 5.38
C ARG A 324 -13.35 28.21 5.39
N PRO A 325 -14.27 27.46 4.74
CA PRO A 325 -14.13 26.02 4.56
C PRO A 325 -12.87 25.70 3.75
N VAL A 326 -12.49 24.42 3.75
CA VAL A 326 -11.47 23.89 2.84
C VAL A 326 -11.76 24.36 1.40
N LYS A 327 -10.71 24.77 0.69
CA LYS A 327 -10.82 25.19 -0.70
C LYS A 327 -9.91 24.36 -1.58
N LYS A 328 -10.33 24.11 -2.81
CA LYS A 328 -9.43 23.60 -3.83
C LYS A 328 -8.41 24.69 -4.19
N ASP A 329 -7.15 24.30 -4.26
CA ASP A 329 -6.05 25.16 -4.69
C ASP A 329 -6.10 25.40 -6.20
N THR A 330 -5.35 26.39 -6.67
CA THR A 330 -5.18 26.69 -8.09
C THR A 330 -4.33 25.66 -8.84
N VAL A 331 -3.53 24.86 -8.12
CA VAL A 331 -2.64 23.90 -8.76
C VAL A 331 -3.37 22.60 -9.08
N ILE A 332 -3.33 22.23 -10.35
CA ILE A 332 -3.83 20.94 -10.86
C ILE A 332 -2.63 20.19 -11.42
N THR A 333 -2.41 18.97 -10.96
CA THR A 333 -1.32 18.12 -11.42
C THR A 333 -1.89 16.86 -12.05
N LYS A 334 -1.39 16.50 -13.24
CA LYS A 334 -1.69 15.24 -13.91
C LYS A 334 -0.40 14.43 -14.10
N ASP A 335 -0.29 13.33 -13.37
CA ASP A 335 0.88 12.45 -13.38
C ASP A 335 0.51 11.08 -12.78
N ASN A 336 1.31 10.04 -13.01
CA ASN A 336 1.06 8.73 -12.41
C ASN A 336 1.41 8.68 -10.92
N LYS A 337 2.42 9.45 -10.47
CA LYS A 337 2.79 9.54 -9.06
C LYS A 337 1.72 10.23 -8.22
N VAL A 338 0.84 11.04 -8.84
CA VAL A 338 -0.35 11.63 -8.19
C VAL A 338 -1.19 10.56 -7.53
N THR A 339 -1.29 9.38 -8.15
CA THR A 339 -2.09 8.27 -7.64
C THR A 339 -1.64 7.79 -6.25
N LEU A 340 -0.40 8.13 -5.86
CA LEU A 340 0.23 7.79 -4.59
C LEU A 340 0.45 9.04 -3.73
N TRP A 341 1.18 10.05 -4.22
CA TRP A 341 1.63 11.17 -3.38
C TRP A 341 0.47 12.01 -2.83
N ARG A 342 -0.70 11.96 -3.46
CA ARG A 342 -1.91 12.65 -2.95
C ARG A 342 -2.36 12.16 -1.56
N TRP A 343 -1.89 10.99 -1.13
CA TRP A 343 -2.15 10.39 0.18
C TRP A 343 -0.93 10.42 1.11
N ARG A 344 0.17 11.05 0.69
CA ARG A 344 1.48 10.90 1.32
C ARG A 344 1.52 11.34 2.77
N ASP A 345 1.03 12.53 3.06
CA ASP A 345 1.02 13.04 4.43
C ASP A 345 0.19 12.14 5.36
N ASP A 346 -0.89 11.52 4.86
CA ASP A 346 -1.73 10.64 5.66
C ASP A 346 -0.97 9.36 6.08
N PHE A 347 -0.24 8.72 5.15
CA PHE A 347 0.53 7.52 5.49
C PHE A 347 1.89 7.82 6.16
N GLN A 348 2.44 9.04 6.00
CA GLN A 348 3.60 9.48 6.77
C GLN A 348 3.22 9.74 8.23
N ASN A 349 2.09 10.40 8.47
CA ASN A 349 1.59 10.60 9.83
C ASN A 349 1.22 9.27 10.51
N ASP A 350 0.58 8.34 9.79
CA ASP A 350 0.29 6.99 10.32
C ASP A 350 1.58 6.23 10.68
N PHE A 351 2.64 6.36 9.89
CA PHE A 351 3.94 5.79 10.22
C PHE A 351 4.56 6.45 11.46
N ALA A 352 4.58 7.79 11.54
CA ALA A 352 5.11 8.51 12.70
C ALA A 352 4.36 8.19 14.00
N ALA A 353 3.03 8.09 13.99
CA ALA A 353 2.28 7.67 15.17
C ALA A 353 2.63 6.23 15.59
N ARG A 354 2.83 5.32 14.64
CA ARG A 354 3.27 3.95 14.95
C ARG A 354 4.70 3.89 15.46
N MET A 355 5.56 4.85 15.10
CA MET A 355 6.87 5.03 15.71
C MET A 355 6.75 5.50 17.16
N ASP A 356 5.79 6.38 17.48
CA ASP A 356 5.46 6.72 18.87
C ASP A 356 4.99 5.50 19.68
N TRP A 357 4.21 4.61 19.07
CA TRP A 357 3.75 3.36 19.69
C TRP A 357 4.90 2.41 20.07
N CYS A 358 6.12 2.64 19.59
CA CYS A 358 7.28 1.83 19.97
C CYS A 358 7.77 2.14 21.40
N THR A 359 7.47 3.33 21.94
CA THR A 359 8.05 3.80 23.20
C THR A 359 7.06 4.42 24.18
N LYS A 360 5.97 5.03 23.69
CA LYS A 360 5.00 5.76 24.53
C LYS A 360 3.90 4.84 25.10
N PRO A 361 3.31 5.13 26.26
CA PRO A 361 2.05 4.49 26.67
C PRO A 361 0.90 4.90 25.75
N TYR A 362 -0.24 4.18 25.83
CA TYR A 362 -1.44 4.45 25.02
C TYR A 362 -1.85 5.92 25.09
N GLU A 363 -1.96 6.46 26.29
CA GLU A 363 -2.47 7.81 26.56
C GLU A 363 -1.55 8.95 26.09
N GLU A 364 -0.31 8.63 25.68
CA GLU A 364 0.68 9.61 25.20
C GLU A 364 0.93 9.52 23.68
N ALA A 365 0.21 8.65 22.97
CA ALA A 365 0.30 8.52 21.52
C ALA A 365 -1.09 8.60 20.88
N ASN A 366 -1.14 9.10 19.64
CA ASN A 366 -2.39 9.20 18.89
C ASN A 366 -2.78 7.85 18.24
N HIS A 367 -4.08 7.60 18.08
CA HIS A 367 -4.64 6.43 17.39
C HIS A 367 -5.64 6.84 16.32
N PRO A 368 -5.71 6.10 15.21
CA PRO A 368 -6.48 6.54 14.07
C PRO A 368 -7.99 6.59 14.36
N PRO A 369 -8.71 7.58 13.81
CA PRO A 369 -10.15 7.69 13.99
C PRO A 369 -10.88 6.55 13.29
N VAL A 370 -12.11 6.27 13.71
CA VAL A 370 -13.00 5.30 13.08
C VAL A 370 -13.94 6.01 12.12
N ALA A 371 -13.63 5.97 10.82
CA ALA A 371 -14.51 6.51 9.77
C ALA A 371 -15.77 5.63 9.59
N LYS A 372 -16.96 6.24 9.59
CA LYS A 372 -18.24 5.56 9.30
C LYS A 372 -19.10 6.34 8.30
N LEU A 373 -19.94 5.61 7.58
CA LEU A 373 -20.98 6.17 6.72
C LEU A 373 -22.33 6.09 7.45
N GLY A 374 -23.08 7.18 7.42
CA GLY A 374 -24.47 7.23 7.88
C GLY A 374 -25.48 6.66 6.88
N HIS A 375 -25.00 5.93 5.87
CA HIS A 375 -25.76 5.32 4.78
C HIS A 375 -24.94 4.13 4.20
N ALA A 376 -25.52 3.40 3.25
CA ALA A 376 -24.82 2.30 2.57
C ALA A 376 -23.62 2.83 1.74
N ASP A 377 -22.58 2.01 1.63
CA ASP A 377 -21.40 2.27 0.79
C ASP A 377 -21.70 2.14 -0.71
N LYS A 378 -22.85 1.55 -1.07
CA LYS A 378 -23.42 1.55 -2.42
C LYS A 378 -24.82 2.10 -2.40
N ILE A 379 -25.08 3.14 -3.19
CA ILE A 379 -26.41 3.75 -3.32
C ILE A 379 -26.80 3.89 -4.79
N THR A 380 -28.11 3.90 -5.06
CA THR A 380 -28.67 4.14 -6.39
C THR A 380 -29.53 5.39 -6.33
N VAL A 381 -29.38 6.27 -7.32
CA VAL A 381 -30.15 7.52 -7.47
C VAL A 381 -30.58 7.68 -8.93
N THR A 382 -31.66 8.43 -9.17
CA THR A 382 -32.13 8.75 -10.52
C THR A 382 -31.48 10.04 -11.06
N SER A 383 -31.47 10.20 -12.39
CA SER A 383 -31.02 11.40 -13.09
C SER A 383 -31.64 12.66 -12.48
N GLY A 384 -30.82 13.65 -12.13
CA GLY A 384 -31.28 14.90 -11.53
C GLY A 384 -31.69 14.82 -10.04
N GLU A 385 -31.66 13.64 -9.40
CA GLU A 385 -32.04 13.46 -7.99
C GLU A 385 -31.05 14.14 -7.04
N MET A 386 -31.60 14.71 -5.96
CA MET A 386 -30.81 15.22 -4.84
C MET A 386 -30.46 14.08 -3.88
N PHE A 387 -29.18 13.91 -3.54
CA PHE A 387 -28.75 12.87 -2.61
C PHE A 387 -27.79 13.44 -1.55
N THR A 388 -27.66 12.70 -0.45
CA THR A 388 -26.83 13.07 0.70
C THR A 388 -25.76 12.01 0.92
N LEU A 389 -24.53 12.46 1.18
CA LEU A 389 -23.49 11.62 1.78
C LEU A 389 -23.25 12.08 3.22
N SER A 390 -23.03 11.13 4.14
CA SER A 390 -22.97 11.41 5.58
C SER A 390 -21.89 10.57 6.26
N ALA A 391 -21.06 11.22 7.06
CA ALA A 391 -20.02 10.62 7.90
C ALA A 391 -20.52 10.35 9.32
N ALA A 392 -21.84 10.40 9.54
CA ALA A 392 -22.45 10.21 10.85
C ALA A 392 -22.02 8.87 11.48
N GLY A 393 -21.68 8.92 12.76
CA GLY A 393 -21.18 7.77 13.53
C GLY A 393 -19.66 7.59 13.48
N SER A 394 -18.92 8.45 12.76
CA SER A 394 -17.46 8.51 12.89
C SER A 394 -17.06 8.95 14.29
N THR A 395 -16.02 8.34 14.84
CA THR A 395 -15.55 8.57 16.22
C THR A 395 -14.04 8.57 16.29
N ASP A 396 -13.50 9.12 17.36
CA ASP A 396 -12.08 9.07 17.68
C ASP A 396 -11.86 8.30 18.99
N PRO A 397 -10.92 7.34 19.06
CA PRO A 397 -10.68 6.56 20.28
C PRO A 397 -10.01 7.37 21.40
N ASP A 398 -9.25 8.40 21.06
CA ASP A 398 -8.53 9.26 22.02
C ASP A 398 -9.37 10.46 22.47
N GLY A 399 -10.53 10.66 21.83
CA GLY A 399 -11.46 11.75 22.12
C GLY A 399 -11.16 13.02 21.32
N ASP A 400 -10.30 12.93 20.30
CA ASP A 400 -9.97 14.05 19.45
C ASP A 400 -11.13 14.51 18.57
N SER A 401 -11.11 15.78 18.22
CA SER A 401 -12.08 16.35 17.29
C SER A 401 -11.80 15.90 15.86
N LEU A 402 -12.85 15.57 15.11
CA LEU A 402 -12.73 15.09 13.73
C LEU A 402 -12.89 16.20 12.70
N SER A 403 -12.06 16.13 11.66
CA SER A 403 -12.18 16.85 10.40
C SER A 403 -12.68 15.90 9.31
N TYR A 404 -13.55 16.40 8.44
CA TYR A 404 -14.12 15.64 7.33
C TYR A 404 -13.70 16.25 6.01
N LEU A 405 -13.55 15.43 4.98
CA LEU A 405 -13.43 15.88 3.60
C LEU A 405 -14.07 14.84 2.67
N TRP A 406 -15.02 15.29 1.86
CA TRP A 406 -15.60 14.52 0.77
C TRP A 406 -14.95 14.92 -0.55
N LEU A 407 -14.53 13.94 -1.33
CA LEU A 407 -14.06 14.17 -2.69
C LEU A 407 -14.67 13.14 -3.64
N GLN A 408 -15.01 13.57 -4.85
CA GLN A 408 -15.32 12.63 -5.92
C GLN A 408 -14.01 12.13 -6.53
N TYR A 409 -13.83 10.82 -6.56
CA TYR A 409 -12.69 10.18 -7.21
C TYR A 409 -13.05 9.90 -8.67
N ASN A 410 -12.93 10.93 -9.51
CA ASN A 410 -13.43 10.92 -10.89
C ASN A 410 -12.77 9.86 -11.77
N GLU A 411 -11.51 9.56 -11.52
CA GLU A 411 -10.69 8.68 -12.34
C GLU A 411 -11.15 7.22 -12.36
N ILE A 412 -12.00 6.82 -11.41
CA ILE A 412 -12.48 5.43 -11.29
C ILE A 412 -13.97 5.28 -11.62
N GLY A 413 -14.66 6.39 -11.88
CA GLY A 413 -16.08 6.44 -12.23
C GLY A 413 -16.32 6.74 -13.71
N THR A 414 -17.56 6.52 -14.15
CA THR A 414 -18.03 6.90 -15.49
C THR A 414 -18.90 8.15 -15.48
N SER A 415 -19.29 8.61 -14.29
CA SER A 415 -20.04 9.86 -14.10
C SER A 415 -19.14 11.09 -14.33
N PRO A 416 -19.69 12.19 -14.89
CA PRO A 416 -19.01 13.48 -14.84
C PRO A 416 -18.80 13.94 -13.39
N ALA A 417 -17.96 14.97 -13.23
CA ALA A 417 -17.79 15.64 -11.94
C ALA A 417 -19.14 16.23 -11.45
N ILE A 418 -19.47 15.96 -10.20
CA ILE A 418 -20.69 16.37 -9.52
C ILE A 418 -20.32 17.48 -8.53
N PRO A 419 -20.80 18.72 -8.74
CA PRO A 419 -20.57 19.80 -7.80
C PRO A 419 -21.23 19.51 -6.45
N PHE A 420 -20.50 19.77 -5.36
CA PHE A 420 -21.06 19.76 -4.03
C PHE A 420 -21.90 21.03 -3.83
N LEU A 421 -23.12 20.89 -3.31
CA LEU A 421 -24.02 22.02 -3.03
C LEU A 421 -23.77 22.63 -1.64
N THR A 422 -22.92 21.98 -0.86
CA THR A 422 -22.45 22.40 0.47
C THR A 422 -20.93 22.29 0.50
N ALA A 423 -20.28 22.88 1.51
CA ALA A 423 -18.83 22.74 1.66
C ALA A 423 -18.41 21.27 1.81
N GLU A 424 -17.36 20.85 1.09
CA GLU A 424 -16.89 19.45 1.05
C GLU A 424 -16.39 18.94 2.40
N ASN A 425 -16.06 19.82 3.34
CA ASN A 425 -15.55 19.49 4.66
C ASN A 425 -16.63 19.39 5.75
N LEU A 426 -17.91 19.36 5.38
CA LEU A 426 -18.99 19.04 6.31
C LEU A 426 -19.09 17.53 6.51
N TYR A 427 -19.46 17.10 7.71
CA TYR A 427 -19.73 15.68 7.97
C TYR A 427 -20.88 15.14 7.11
N ARG A 428 -21.83 16.01 6.71
CA ARG A 428 -22.93 15.71 5.79
C ARG A 428 -22.88 16.67 4.61
N VAL A 429 -22.86 16.12 3.40
CA VAL A 429 -22.84 16.89 2.15
C VAL A 429 -24.03 16.57 1.27
N VAL A 430 -24.48 17.55 0.49
CA VAL A 430 -25.61 17.43 -0.42
C VAL A 430 -25.13 17.62 -1.85
N LEU A 431 -25.57 16.73 -2.75
CA LEU A 431 -25.22 16.75 -4.17
C LEU A 431 -26.50 16.58 -5.00
N LYS A 432 -26.41 16.96 -6.28
CA LYS A 432 -27.43 16.66 -7.29
C LYS A 432 -26.83 15.76 -8.36
N ALA A 433 -27.45 14.61 -8.62
CA ALA A 433 -27.04 13.72 -9.69
C ALA A 433 -27.08 14.46 -11.04
N PRO A 434 -26.08 14.26 -11.92
CA PRO A 434 -26.08 14.85 -13.24
C PRO A 434 -27.23 14.33 -14.09
N GLU A 435 -27.66 15.12 -15.07
CA GLU A 435 -28.61 14.66 -16.06
C GLU A 435 -27.92 13.70 -17.04
N ILE A 436 -28.42 12.46 -17.13
CA ILE A 436 -27.78 11.39 -17.90
C ILE A 436 -28.79 10.64 -18.78
N LYS A 437 -28.30 10.06 -19.88
CA LYS A 437 -29.11 9.23 -20.80
C LYS A 437 -28.82 7.73 -20.69
N LYS A 438 -27.75 7.36 -20.00
CA LYS A 438 -27.28 5.99 -19.77
C LYS A 438 -26.74 5.92 -18.36
N ALA A 439 -26.92 4.78 -17.70
CA ALA A 439 -26.43 4.61 -16.33
C ALA A 439 -24.92 4.89 -16.23
N VAL A 440 -24.53 5.61 -15.19
CA VAL A 440 -23.14 5.94 -14.87
C VAL A 440 -22.88 5.71 -13.39
N THR A 441 -21.61 5.57 -13.03
CA THR A 441 -21.19 5.39 -11.63
C THR A 441 -20.32 6.56 -11.20
N ALA A 442 -20.65 7.19 -10.07
CA ALA A 442 -19.80 8.15 -9.38
C ALA A 442 -19.19 7.49 -8.15
N HIS A 443 -17.91 7.74 -7.89
CA HIS A 443 -17.21 7.26 -6.70
C HIS A 443 -16.83 8.44 -5.82
N PHE A 444 -17.12 8.34 -4.53
CA PHE A 444 -16.73 9.32 -3.52
C PHE A 444 -15.83 8.68 -2.48
N VAL A 445 -14.91 9.48 -1.94
CA VAL A 445 -14.07 9.14 -0.80
C VAL A 445 -14.42 10.10 0.33
N LEU A 446 -14.79 9.54 1.48
CA LEU A 446 -14.79 10.21 2.76
C LEU A 446 -13.40 10.07 3.37
N LYS A 447 -12.77 11.20 3.69
CA LYS A 447 -11.57 11.28 4.51
C LYS A 447 -11.95 11.83 5.89
N VAL A 448 -11.63 11.08 6.94
CA VAL A 448 -11.82 11.47 8.35
C VAL A 448 -10.46 11.57 9.00
N THR A 449 -10.10 12.76 9.46
CA THR A 449 -8.80 13.05 10.08
C THR A 449 -9.04 13.57 11.49
N ASP A 450 -8.35 13.01 12.48
CA ASP A 450 -8.40 13.51 13.86
C ASP A 450 -7.63 14.84 14.01
N LYS A 451 -7.51 15.33 15.24
CA LYS A 451 -6.68 16.49 15.59
C LYS A 451 -5.57 16.14 16.59
N GLY A 452 -5.26 14.85 16.70
CA GLY A 452 -4.14 14.36 17.48
C GLY A 452 -2.81 14.71 16.81
N THR A 453 -1.71 14.32 17.43
CA THR A 453 -0.36 14.60 16.93
C THR A 453 0.46 13.31 16.83
N PRO A 454 0.92 12.92 15.63
CA PRO A 454 0.55 13.49 14.33
C PRO A 454 -0.93 13.22 14.00
N ALA A 455 -1.54 14.03 13.12
CA ALA A 455 -2.95 13.86 12.77
C ALA A 455 -3.15 12.60 11.91
N LEU A 456 -4.04 11.69 12.33
CA LEU A 456 -4.26 10.41 11.64
C LEU A 456 -5.55 10.39 10.84
N THR A 457 -5.51 9.65 9.73
CA THR A 457 -6.58 9.65 8.73
C THR A 457 -7.08 8.23 8.45
N LYS A 458 -8.40 8.05 8.45
CA LYS A 458 -9.08 6.87 7.88
C LYS A 458 -10.14 7.27 6.86
N TYR A 459 -10.54 6.30 6.04
CA TYR A 459 -11.39 6.57 4.88
C TYR A 459 -12.61 5.66 4.78
N LYS A 460 -13.56 6.07 3.94
CA LYS A 460 -14.59 5.20 3.36
C LYS A 460 -14.80 5.55 1.90
N ARG A 461 -15.14 4.54 1.09
CA ARG A 461 -15.61 4.74 -0.29
C ARG A 461 -17.12 4.65 -0.37
N VAL A 462 -17.69 5.41 -1.29
CA VAL A 462 -19.10 5.32 -1.66
C VAL A 462 -19.21 5.20 -3.17
N GLU A 463 -19.93 4.20 -3.65
CA GLU A 463 -20.32 4.02 -5.04
C GLU A 463 -21.76 4.49 -5.23
N VAL A 464 -21.98 5.38 -6.19
CA VAL A 464 -23.29 5.92 -6.53
C VAL A 464 -23.63 5.53 -7.96
N LEU A 465 -24.55 4.58 -8.13
CA LEU A 465 -25.13 4.26 -9.43
C LEU A 465 -26.21 5.28 -9.76
N ILE A 466 -26.02 6.02 -10.85
CA ILE A 466 -26.99 7.01 -11.35
C ILE A 466 -27.71 6.39 -12.54
N THR A 467 -29.02 6.20 -12.43
CA THR A 467 -29.86 5.65 -13.52
C THR A 467 -30.66 6.75 -14.22
N PRO A 468 -30.97 6.61 -15.53
CA PRO A 468 -31.75 7.59 -16.27
C PRO A 468 -33.09 7.94 -15.64
#